data_AF-A0A7S1QDB8-F1
#
_entry.id   AF-A0A7S1QDB8-F1
#
_cell.length_a   1.000
_cell.length_b   1.000
_cell.length_c   1.000
_cell.angle_alpha   90.00
_cell.angle_beta   90.00
_cell.angle_gamma   90.00
#
_symmetry.space_group_name_H-M   'P 1'
#
loop_
_entity.id
_entity.type
_entity.pdbx_description
1 polymer ?
#
loop_
_entity_poly.entity_id
_entity_poly.type
_entity_poly.pdbx_seq_one_letter_code
_entity_poly.pdbx_strand_id
1 'polypeptide(L)'
;GREDDRPREERRSGGGERPRSSSGDRGPARSPARGEQEEAKPDTFKDGDDNEIVIEITDGITRVTGDVTCQVQMHIPREGGAQRLREGQKQQTVCIRGPSRVDRSTAEDDASRLKAAYLEGGVQKVRKVRATMTGRGGSDIRT
;
A
#
# COMPACT_ATOMS: atom_id res chain seq x y z
N GLY A 1 25.91 -42.47 38.14
CA GLY A 1 26.93 -41.42 38.32
C GLY A 1 26.45 -40.20 37.57
N ARG A 2 26.50 -39.03 38.22
CA ARG A 2 26.19 -37.71 37.68
C ARG A 2 27.50 -37.08 37.21
N GLU A 3 27.66 -36.78 35.93
CA GLU A 3 28.75 -35.97 35.34
C GLU A 3 28.28 -35.55 33.94
N ASP A 4 28.39 -34.34 33.41
CA ASP A 4 28.74 -33.03 33.95
C ASP A 4 28.25 -32.02 32.89
N ASP A 5 27.54 -31.01 33.37
CA ASP A 5 27.03 -29.85 32.65
C ASP A 5 28.20 -28.92 32.32
N ARG A 6 28.45 -28.60 31.03
CA ARG A 6 29.30 -27.45 30.68
C ARG A 6 28.79 -26.70 29.45
N PRO A 7 28.31 -25.45 29.61
CA PRO A 7 28.02 -24.56 28.49
C PRO A 7 29.33 -24.01 27.88
N ARG A 8 29.41 -24.06 26.54
CA ARG A 8 30.49 -23.41 25.78
C ARG A 8 30.08 -21.97 25.48
N GLU A 9 30.52 -21.05 26.34
CA GLU A 9 30.47 -19.61 26.08
C GLU A 9 31.40 -19.27 24.90
N GLU A 10 30.83 -19.12 23.70
CA GLU A 10 31.56 -18.55 22.57
C GLU A 10 31.53 -17.01 22.67
N ARG A 11 32.58 -16.51 23.32
CA ARG A 11 33.04 -15.13 23.27
C ARG A 11 33.16 -14.66 21.81
N ARG A 12 32.34 -13.69 21.41
CA ARG A 12 32.71 -12.78 20.31
C ARG A 12 32.55 -11.33 20.75
N SER A 13 33.65 -10.84 21.31
CA SER A 13 34.03 -9.45 21.31
C SER A 13 33.92 -8.87 19.90
N GLY A 14 33.19 -7.76 19.77
CA GLY A 14 33.03 -7.03 18.52
C GLY A 14 32.65 -5.59 18.80
N GLY A 15 33.53 -4.88 19.52
CA GLY A 15 33.46 -3.44 19.65
C GLY A 15 33.53 -2.78 18.27
N GLY A 16 32.71 -1.76 18.08
CA GLY A 16 32.59 -1.06 16.82
C GLY A 16 31.77 0.21 16.95
N GLU A 17 32.09 1.04 17.95
CA GLU A 17 31.69 2.44 17.98
C GLU A 17 32.28 3.14 16.75
N ARG A 18 31.42 3.58 15.83
CA ARG A 18 31.75 4.62 14.85
C ARG A 18 30.59 5.59 14.73
N PRO A 19 30.60 6.72 15.47
CA PRO A 19 29.80 7.87 15.11
C PRO A 19 30.43 8.53 13.89
N ARG A 20 29.74 8.53 12.75
CA ARG A 20 30.05 9.41 11.62
C ARG A 20 28.92 10.39 11.43
N SER A 21 29.05 11.51 12.12
CA SER A 21 28.41 12.76 11.74
C SER A 21 28.94 13.16 10.36
N SER A 22 28.10 13.10 9.33
CA SER A 22 28.33 13.88 8.11
C SER A 22 27.15 14.83 7.94
N SER A 23 27.36 16.06 8.39
CA SER A 23 26.53 17.21 8.06
C SER A 23 26.52 17.38 6.54
N GLY A 24 25.47 16.89 5.91
CA GLY A 24 25.18 17.10 4.50
C GLY A 24 24.26 18.30 4.37
N ASP A 25 24.87 19.48 4.32
CA ASP A 25 24.23 20.72 3.89
C ASP A 25 23.75 20.54 2.44
N ARG A 26 22.44 20.31 2.27
CA ARG A 26 21.76 20.40 0.97
C ARG A 26 20.63 21.39 1.16
N GLY A 27 20.86 22.58 0.64
CA GLY A 27 19.96 23.71 0.72
C GLY A 27 18.54 23.42 0.19
N PRO A 28 17.61 24.37 0.40
CA PRO A 28 16.21 24.21 0.01
C PRO A 28 16.11 24.03 -1.51
N ALA A 29 15.82 22.80 -1.93
CA ALA A 29 15.42 22.53 -3.29
C ALA A 29 14.15 23.35 -3.57
N ARG A 30 14.27 24.30 -4.51
CA ARG A 30 13.14 25.02 -5.09
C ARG A 30 12.06 24.01 -5.47
N SER A 31 10.94 24.05 -4.76
CA SER A 31 9.73 23.35 -5.17
C SER A 31 9.40 23.77 -6.60
N PRO A 32 9.31 22.86 -7.57
CA PRO A 32 8.64 23.18 -8.82
C PRO A 32 7.20 23.56 -8.46
N ALA A 33 6.76 24.68 -9.01
CA ALA A 33 5.40 25.16 -8.87
C ALA A 33 4.44 23.99 -9.10
N ARG A 34 3.64 23.71 -8.07
CA ARG A 34 2.51 22.79 -8.10
C ARG A 34 1.55 23.36 -9.13
N GLY A 35 1.73 22.96 -10.39
CA GLY A 35 0.75 23.19 -11.43
C GLY A 35 -0.59 22.73 -10.89
N GLU A 36 -1.59 23.60 -11.02
CA GLU A 36 -2.98 23.30 -10.76
C GLU A 36 -3.34 22.05 -11.55
N GLN A 37 -3.18 20.88 -10.91
CA GLN A 37 -3.83 19.66 -11.34
C GLN A 37 -5.30 19.96 -11.10
N GLU A 38 -5.96 20.33 -12.19
CA GLU A 38 -7.40 20.30 -12.35
C GLU A 38 -7.89 19.07 -11.57
N GLU A 39 -8.57 19.31 -10.44
CA GLU A 39 -9.16 18.27 -9.61
C GLU A 39 -10.19 17.56 -10.49
N ALA A 40 -9.73 16.54 -11.23
CA ALA A 40 -10.60 15.62 -11.92
C ALA A 40 -11.50 15.04 -10.84
N LYS A 41 -12.76 15.49 -10.87
CA LYS A 41 -13.78 15.10 -9.90
C LYS A 41 -13.72 13.58 -9.76
N PRO A 42 -13.50 13.04 -8.55
CA PRO A 42 -13.41 11.61 -8.38
C PRO A 42 -14.74 11.02 -8.86
N ASP A 43 -14.69 10.18 -9.89
CA ASP A 43 -15.79 9.28 -10.26
C ASP A 43 -15.98 8.33 -9.09
N THR A 44 -16.75 8.80 -8.10
CA THR A 44 -17.02 8.08 -6.88
C THR A 44 -18.13 7.10 -7.21
N PHE A 45 -17.75 5.88 -7.62
CA PHE A 45 -18.71 4.80 -7.79
C PHE A 45 -19.19 4.35 -6.41
N LYS A 46 -20.24 5.01 -5.90
CA LYS A 46 -20.99 4.55 -4.72
C LYS A 46 -21.96 3.47 -5.17
N ASP A 47 -21.54 2.22 -5.07
CA ASP A 47 -22.46 1.09 -5.17
C ASP A 47 -23.32 1.09 -3.91
N GLY A 48 -24.64 1.22 -4.06
CA GLY A 48 -25.61 1.38 -2.97
C GLY A 48 -25.87 0.14 -2.11
N ASP A 49 -24.89 -0.75 -2.01
CA ASP A 49 -24.90 -1.93 -1.15
C ASP A 49 -24.05 -1.62 0.09
N ASP A 50 -24.48 -2.04 1.28
CA ASP A 50 -23.98 -1.69 2.62
C ASP A 50 -22.48 -2.01 2.91
N ASN A 51 -21.70 -2.31 1.88
CA ASN A 51 -20.24 -2.40 1.91
C ASN A 51 -19.64 -1.10 1.38
N GLU A 52 -19.47 -0.10 2.27
CA GLU A 52 -18.93 1.24 1.96
C GLU A 52 -17.45 1.17 1.50
N ILE A 53 -17.20 0.63 0.32
CA ILE A 53 -15.89 0.62 -0.33
C ILE A 53 -15.90 1.72 -1.37
N VAL A 54 -14.91 2.61 -1.31
CA VAL A 54 -14.74 3.65 -2.32
C VAL A 54 -13.64 3.19 -3.27
N ILE A 55 -13.96 3.13 -4.57
CA ILE A 55 -12.99 2.80 -5.62
C ILE A 55 -12.83 4.01 -6.53
N GLU A 56 -11.59 4.47 -6.68
CA GLU A 56 -11.22 5.63 -7.49
C GLU A 56 -10.11 5.24 -8.47
N ILE A 57 -10.14 5.79 -9.67
CA ILE A 57 -9.03 5.69 -10.62
C ILE A 57 -8.34 7.04 -10.63
N THR A 58 -7.15 7.08 -10.05
CA THR A 58 -6.34 8.29 -9.93
C THR A 58 -5.22 8.29 -10.94
N ASP A 59 -4.84 9.47 -11.41
CA ASP A 59 -3.61 9.63 -12.16
C ASP A 59 -2.40 9.28 -11.26
N GLY A 60 -1.58 8.38 -11.79
CA GLY A 60 -0.40 7.83 -11.17
C GLY A 60 0.87 8.61 -11.52
N ILE A 61 1.96 7.88 -11.70
CA ILE A 61 3.29 8.47 -11.92
C ILE A 61 3.43 8.84 -13.40
N THR A 62 3.87 10.07 -13.69
CA THR A 62 4.29 10.49 -15.04
C THR A 62 5.58 9.76 -15.43
N ARG A 63 5.56 9.08 -16.58
CA ARG A 63 6.72 8.37 -17.11
C ARG A 63 7.74 9.34 -17.70
N VAL A 64 8.97 8.86 -17.93
CA VAL A 64 10.03 9.63 -18.61
C VAL A 64 9.64 10.08 -20.02
N THR A 65 8.68 9.39 -20.64
CA THR A 65 8.10 9.73 -21.95
C THR A 65 7.12 10.90 -21.89
N GLY A 66 6.72 11.34 -20.68
CA GLY A 66 5.67 12.34 -20.47
C GLY A 66 4.27 11.76 -20.26
N ASP A 67 4.08 10.45 -20.49
CA ASP A 67 2.77 9.80 -20.34
C ASP A 67 2.37 9.67 -18.87
N VAL A 68 1.14 10.10 -18.56
CA VAL A 68 0.52 9.92 -17.24
C VAL A 68 -0.03 8.50 -17.15
N THR A 69 0.37 7.76 -16.11
CA THR A 69 -0.22 6.45 -15.84
C THR A 69 -1.51 6.59 -15.05
N CYS A 70 -2.41 5.62 -15.11
CA CYS A 70 -3.58 5.51 -14.25
C CYS A 70 -3.34 4.44 -13.18
N GLN A 71 -3.86 4.66 -11.97
CA GLN A 71 -3.78 3.70 -10.87
C GLN A 71 -5.10 3.65 -10.11
N VAL A 72 -5.58 2.43 -9.85
CA VAL A 72 -6.74 2.18 -8.99
C VAL A 72 -6.38 2.40 -7.53
N GLN A 73 -7.23 3.10 -6.79
CA GLN A 73 -7.21 3.21 -5.33
C GLN A 73 -8.52 2.69 -4.77
N MET A 74 -8.44 1.73 -3.85
CA MET A 74 -9.60 1.17 -3.16
C MET A 74 -9.50 1.45 -1.67
N HIS A 75 -10.47 2.18 -1.13
CA HIS A 75 -10.58 2.54 0.28
C HIS A 75 -11.56 1.59 0.96
N ILE A 76 -11.04 0.78 1.88
CA ILE A 76 -11.79 -0.27 2.55
C ILE A 76 -11.91 0.06 4.04
N PRO A 77 -13.12 0.10 4.63
CA PRO A 77 -13.27 0.26 6.07
C PRO A 77 -12.63 -0.92 6.81
N ARG A 78 -11.90 -0.65 7.91
CA ARG A 78 -11.27 -1.72 8.69
C ARG A 78 -12.32 -2.47 9.53
N GLU A 79 -12.51 -3.76 9.23
CA GLU A 79 -13.35 -4.64 10.04
C GLU A 79 -12.80 -4.76 11.46
N GLY A 80 -13.68 -4.71 12.47
CA GLY A 80 -13.30 -4.73 13.88
C GLY A 80 -12.81 -3.39 14.45
N GLY A 81 -12.78 -2.32 13.64
CA GLY A 81 -12.51 -0.95 14.08
C GLY A 81 -13.67 -0.28 14.83
N ALA A 82 -14.69 -1.04 15.23
CA ALA A 82 -15.78 -0.59 16.09
C ALA A 82 -15.33 -0.38 17.55
N GLN A 83 -14.08 0.05 17.76
CA GLN A 83 -13.64 0.58 19.04
C GLN A 83 -14.33 1.94 19.18
N ARG A 84 -15.59 1.92 19.66
CA ARG A 84 -16.52 3.04 19.85
C ARG A 84 -15.93 4.35 19.33
N LEU A 85 -16.04 4.57 18.03
CA LEU A 85 -15.68 5.85 17.44
C LEU A 85 -16.43 6.89 18.27
N ARG A 86 -15.68 7.76 18.97
CA ARG A 86 -16.30 8.89 19.65
C ARG A 86 -17.04 9.70 18.58
N GLU A 87 -18.18 10.29 18.95
CA GLU A 87 -18.94 11.17 18.06
C GLU A 87 -17.99 12.19 17.41
N GLY A 88 -17.85 12.13 16.08
CA GLY A 88 -16.96 12.99 15.30
C GLY A 88 -15.65 12.37 14.80
N GLN A 89 -15.29 11.13 15.17
CA GLN A 89 -14.14 10.46 14.55
C GLN A 89 -14.52 9.83 13.20
N LYS A 90 -13.62 9.92 12.21
CA LYS A 90 -13.77 9.27 10.90
C LYS A 90 -13.36 7.80 11.00
N GLN A 91 -14.13 6.91 10.38
CA GLN A 91 -13.82 5.47 10.35
C GLN A 91 -12.45 5.25 9.71
N GLN A 92 -11.62 4.42 10.34
CA GLN A 92 -10.30 4.10 9.79
C GLN A 92 -10.47 3.27 8.51
N THR A 93 -10.01 3.80 7.39
CA THR A 93 -10.00 3.12 6.09
C THR A 93 -8.57 2.67 5.72
N VAL A 94 -8.49 1.53 5.05
CA VAL A 94 -7.28 0.98 4.46
C VAL A 94 -7.32 1.27 2.97
N CYS A 95 -6.33 2.01 2.46
CA CYS A 95 -6.17 2.23 1.03
C CYS A 95 -5.32 1.10 0.43
N ILE A 96 -5.86 0.41 -0.57
CA ILE A 96 -5.14 -0.56 -1.41
C ILE A 96 -5.00 0.02 -2.82
N ARG A 97 -3.76 0.14 -3.28
CA ARG A 97 -3.44 0.67 -4.61
C ARG A 97 -3.15 -0.46 -5.60
N GLY A 98 -3.81 -0.43 -6.76
CA GLY A 98 -3.61 -1.36 -7.86
C GLY A 98 -2.30 -1.14 -8.62
N PRO A 99 -2.04 -1.93 -9.68
CA PRO A 99 -0.94 -1.69 -10.62
C PRO A 99 -1.09 -0.33 -11.32
N SER A 100 0.03 0.24 -11.76
CA SER A 100 0.03 1.42 -12.64
C SER A 100 -0.13 0.98 -14.10
N ARG A 101 -1.16 1.48 -14.77
CA ARG A 101 -1.49 1.19 -16.18
C ARG A 101 -1.26 2.41 -17.06
N VAL A 102 -0.98 2.21 -18.33
CA VAL A 102 -0.94 3.31 -19.31
C VAL A 102 -2.37 3.67 -19.69
N ASP A 103 -3.18 2.65 -19.96
CA ASP A 103 -4.56 2.81 -20.39
C ASP A 103 -5.52 2.80 -19.19
N ARG A 104 -6.42 3.79 -19.17
CA ARG A 104 -7.49 3.89 -18.17
C ARG A 104 -8.42 2.69 -18.18
N SER A 105 -8.75 2.15 -19.36
CA SER A 105 -9.59 0.95 -19.51
C SER A 105 -8.98 -0.28 -18.80
N THR A 106 -7.66 -0.46 -18.85
CA THR A 106 -7.02 -1.56 -18.10
C THR A 106 -7.09 -1.33 -16.59
N ALA A 107 -7.04 -0.06 -16.15
CA ALA A 107 -7.23 0.28 -14.74
C ALA A 107 -8.68 0.03 -14.28
N GLU A 108 -9.68 0.24 -15.14
CA GLU A 108 -11.08 -0.09 -14.85
C GLU A 108 -11.28 -1.61 -14.71
N ASP A 109 -10.71 -2.42 -15.60
CA ASP A 109 -10.73 -3.88 -15.46
C ASP A 109 -10.06 -4.36 -14.16
N ASP A 110 -8.93 -3.75 -13.81
CA ASP A 110 -8.23 -3.99 -12.55
C ASP A 110 -9.13 -3.63 -11.35
N ALA A 111 -9.87 -2.52 -11.42
CA ALA A 111 -10.80 -2.09 -10.39
C ALA A 111 -11.95 -3.10 -10.21
N SER A 112 -12.56 -3.58 -11.30
CA SER A 112 -13.59 -4.62 -11.25
C SER A 112 -13.07 -5.92 -10.62
N ARG A 113 -11.83 -6.32 -10.93
CA ARG A 113 -11.20 -7.51 -10.32
C ARG A 113 -10.94 -7.34 -8.83
N LEU A 114 -10.46 -6.17 -8.40
CA LEU A 114 -10.24 -5.87 -6.98
C LEU A 114 -11.56 -5.81 -6.21
N LYS A 115 -12.63 -5.25 -6.80
CA LYS A 115 -13.98 -5.26 -6.23
C LYS A 115 -14.49 -6.69 -6.05
N ALA A 116 -14.41 -7.52 -7.10
CA ALA A 116 -14.83 -8.92 -7.03
C ALA A 116 -14.04 -9.71 -5.96
N ALA A 117 -12.72 -9.50 -5.88
CA ALA A 117 -11.87 -10.12 -4.87
C ALA A 117 -12.26 -9.73 -3.44
N TYR A 118 -12.68 -8.48 -3.24
CA TYR A 118 -13.18 -8.03 -1.94
C TYR A 118 -14.48 -8.72 -1.57
N LEU A 119 -15.45 -8.76 -2.49
CA LEU A 119 -16.74 -9.42 -2.23
C LEU A 119 -16.57 -10.91 -1.90
N GLU A 120 -15.55 -11.56 -2.47
CA GLU A 120 -15.31 -12.99 -2.26
C GLU A 120 -14.51 -13.32 -0.99
N GLY A 121 -13.62 -12.44 -0.53
CA GLY A 121 -12.71 -12.79 0.57
C GLY A 121 -12.06 -11.60 1.29
N GLY A 122 -12.68 -10.43 1.19
CA GLY A 122 -12.27 -9.20 1.86
C GLY A 122 -10.86 -8.74 1.52
N VAL A 123 -10.28 -7.96 2.43
CA VAL A 123 -8.97 -7.30 2.30
C VAL A 123 -7.84 -8.27 1.95
N GLN A 124 -7.84 -9.48 2.53
CA GLN A 124 -6.77 -10.45 2.30
C GLN A 124 -6.75 -10.94 0.86
N LYS A 125 -7.91 -11.23 0.29
CA LYS A 125 -8.04 -11.71 -1.09
C LYS A 125 -7.70 -10.61 -2.10
N VAL A 126 -8.11 -9.37 -1.83
CA VAL A 126 -7.71 -8.19 -2.62
C VAL A 126 -6.18 -8.06 -2.68
N ARG A 127 -5.50 -8.20 -1.54
CA ARG A 127 -4.02 -8.14 -1.49
C ARG A 127 -3.38 -9.25 -2.30
N LYS A 128 -3.93 -10.47 -2.27
CA LYS A 128 -3.46 -11.60 -3.09
C LYS A 128 -3.61 -11.30 -4.58
N VAL A 129 -4.80 -10.88 -5.02
CA VAL A 129 -5.08 -10.53 -6.41
C VAL A 129 -4.17 -9.40 -6.91
N ARG A 130 -4.00 -8.32 -6.12
CA ARG A 130 -3.06 -7.23 -6.41
C ARG A 130 -1.63 -7.74 -6.60
N ALA A 131 -1.15 -8.62 -5.73
CA ALA A 131 0.20 -9.17 -5.83
C ALA A 131 0.38 -9.97 -7.14
N THR A 132 -0.62 -10.76 -7.53
CA THR A 132 -0.63 -11.50 -8.81
C THR A 132 -0.58 -10.53 -10.00
N MET A 133 -1.34 -9.44 -9.99
CA MET A 133 -1.38 -8.47 -11.08
C MET A 133 -0.07 -7.70 -11.27
N THR A 134 0.67 -7.47 -10.18
CA THR A 134 1.95 -6.75 -10.21
C THR A 134 3.15 -7.67 -10.46
N GLY A 135 2.93 -8.97 -10.67
CA GLY A 135 4.01 -9.97 -10.81
C GLY A 135 4.85 -10.14 -9.54
N ARG A 136 4.41 -9.58 -8.40
CA ARG A 136 5.07 -9.71 -7.09
C ARG A 136 4.48 -10.79 -6.21
N GLY A 137 3.48 -11.52 -6.73
CA GLY A 137 2.96 -12.73 -6.11
C GLY A 137 4.02 -13.81 -6.15
N GLY A 138 4.96 -13.76 -5.19
CA GLY A 138 5.79 -14.91 -4.87
C GLY A 138 4.85 -16.08 -4.59
N SER A 139 5.00 -17.13 -5.39
CA SER A 139 4.33 -18.41 -5.25
C SER A 139 4.20 -18.78 -3.78
N ASP A 140 2.99 -19.20 -3.36
CA ASP A 140 2.69 -19.79 -2.06
C ASP A 140 3.91 -20.56 -1.51
N ILE A 141 4.66 -19.98 -0.57
CA ILE A 141 5.60 -20.73 0.25
C ILE A 141 4.72 -21.50 1.23
N ARG A 142 4.29 -22.68 0.78
CA ARG A 142 3.64 -23.70 1.60
C ARG A 142 4.46 -23.87 2.89
N THR A 143 3.81 -23.65 4.02
CA THR A 143 4.29 -24.13 5.33
C THR A 143 3.30 -25.18 5.81
#